data_AF-A0A538RKE6-F1
#
_entry.id   AF-A0A538RKE6-F1
#
_cell.length_a   1.000
_cell.length_b   1.000
_cell.length_c   1.000
_cell.angle_alpha   90.00
_cell.angle_beta   90.00
_cell.angle_gamma   90.00
#
_symmetry.space_group_name_H-M   'P 1'
#
loop_
_entity.id
_entity.type
_entity.pdbx_description
1 polymer ?
#
loop_
_entity_poly.entity_id
_entity_poly.type
_entity_poly.pdbx_seq_one_letter_code
_entity_poly.pdbx_strand_id
1 'polypeptide(L)'
;MEGQVQAGVERIDATVIQGYLARVSEAEELFLKVIDERVPEIFKKMSALKIDGGETSSRMTALQGSLQDVARLRIEAQQVNAGFAMMFFTGLHSLLTVVAQRRVLLAATRVESVKARLHVMGGAIRQWVEHGRAQRAAIDQLFPAGRS
;
A
#
# COMPACT_ATOMS: atom_id res chain seq x y z
N MET A 1 43.35 -25.25 -15.51
CA MET A 1 42.00 -24.70 -15.70
C MET A 1 41.60 -23.95 -14.42
N GLU A 2 42.30 -22.87 -14.07
CA GLU A 2 42.06 -22.14 -12.80
C GLU A 2 42.02 -20.60 -12.98
N GLY A 3 42.21 -20.09 -14.20
CA GLY A 3 42.31 -18.65 -14.47
C GLY A 3 41.02 -17.94 -14.90
N GLN A 4 39.85 -18.59 -14.83
CA GLN A 4 38.59 -18.03 -15.37
C GLN A 4 37.45 -17.86 -14.37
N VAL A 5 37.63 -18.20 -13.09
CA VAL A 5 36.62 -17.90 -12.06
C VAL A 5 36.79 -16.49 -11.48
N GLN A 6 37.90 -15.81 -11.78
CA GLN A 6 38.32 -14.57 -11.10
C GLN A 6 37.90 -13.27 -11.82
N ALA A 7 37.23 -13.36 -12.97
CA ALA A 7 36.91 -12.20 -13.82
C ALA A 7 35.42 -11.80 -13.86
N GLY A 8 34.57 -12.40 -13.02
CA GLY A 8 33.10 -12.23 -13.14
C GLY A 8 32.36 -11.74 -11.90
N VAL A 9 33.04 -11.54 -10.77
CA VAL A 9 32.40 -11.01 -9.56
C VAL A 9 32.98 -9.63 -9.30
N GLU A 10 32.39 -8.61 -9.94
CA GLU A 10 32.44 -7.27 -9.37
C GLU A 10 32.03 -7.43 -7.90
N ARG A 11 32.97 -7.18 -6.99
CA ARG A 11 32.68 -7.15 -5.55
C ARG A 11 31.56 -6.14 -5.38
N ILE A 12 30.34 -6.62 -5.15
CA ILE A 12 29.21 -5.74 -4.89
C ILE A 12 29.57 -4.96 -3.63
N ASP A 13 29.76 -3.65 -3.78
CA ASP A 13 30.09 -2.76 -2.67
C ASP A 13 28.94 -2.79 -1.66
N ALA A 14 29.25 -3.15 -0.43
CA ALA A 14 28.30 -3.21 0.68
C ALA A 14 27.58 -1.86 0.85
N THR A 15 28.25 -0.75 0.57
CA THR A 15 27.70 0.61 0.61
C THR A 15 26.55 0.79 -0.38
N VAL A 16 26.67 0.21 -1.58
CA VAL A 16 25.62 0.28 -2.62
C VAL A 16 24.40 -0.53 -2.19
N ILE A 17 24.61 -1.71 -1.60
CA ILE A 17 23.52 -2.55 -1.10
C ILE A 17 22.81 -1.84 0.07
N GLN A 18 23.56 -1.37 1.06
CA GLN A 18 23.01 -0.64 2.21
C GLN A 18 22.23 0.60 1.76
N GLY A 19 22.76 1.37 0.81
CA GLY A 19 22.06 2.53 0.23
C GLY A 19 20.79 2.15 -0.55
N TYR A 20 20.73 0.97 -1.16
CA TYR A 20 19.51 0.46 -1.77
C TYR A 20 18.48 0.03 -0.70
N LEU A 21 18.90 -0.74 0.31
CA LEU A 21 18.03 -1.22 1.39
C LEU A 21 17.42 -0.06 2.18
N ALA A 22 18.19 1.00 2.44
CA ALA A 22 17.72 2.21 3.10
C ALA A 22 16.61 2.91 2.29
N ARG A 23 16.80 3.09 0.98
CA ARG A 23 15.79 3.72 0.09
C ARG A 23 14.51 2.90 0.00
N VAL A 24 14.62 1.57 -0.06
CA VAL A 24 13.44 0.69 -0.03
C VAL A 24 12.70 0.84 1.29
N SER A 25 13.41 0.84 2.43
CA SER A 25 12.79 1.02 3.74
C SER A 25 12.09 2.38 3.87
N GLU A 26 12.72 3.45 3.40
CA GLU A 26 12.12 4.78 3.39
C GLU A 26 10.83 4.82 2.55
N ALA A 27 10.85 4.24 1.34
CA ALA A 27 9.68 4.19 0.48
C ALA A 27 8.51 3.43 1.13
N GLU A 28 8.78 2.29 1.77
CA GLU A 28 7.78 1.51 2.49
C GLU A 28 7.20 2.27 3.70
N GLU A 29 8.03 3.01 4.45
CA GLU A 29 7.59 3.84 5.57
C GLU A 29 6.75 5.04 5.12
N LEU A 30 7.11 5.67 3.99
CA LEU A 30 6.29 6.71 3.38
C LEU A 30 4.94 6.17 2.94
N PHE A 31 4.91 5.00 2.29
CA PHE A 31 3.66 4.34 1.94
C PHE A 31 2.80 4.07 3.18
N LEU A 32 3.41 3.65 4.30
CA LEU A 32 2.70 3.42 5.55
C LEU A 32 2.03 4.69 6.08
N LYS A 33 2.72 5.82 6.04
CA LYS A 33 2.15 7.13 6.41
C LYS A 33 0.94 7.46 5.54
N VAL A 34 1.03 7.23 4.22
CA VAL A 34 -0.10 7.45 3.32
C VAL A 34 -1.29 6.55 3.68
N ILE A 35 -1.05 5.29 4.07
CA ILE A 35 -2.10 4.38 4.53
C ILE A 35 -2.77 4.90 5.80
N ASP A 36 -1.98 5.30 6.79
CA ASP A 36 -2.49 5.80 8.08
C ASP A 36 -3.28 7.12 7.91
N GLU A 37 -2.93 7.96 6.93
CA GLU A 37 -3.68 9.16 6.59
C GLU A 37 -4.96 8.88 5.79
N ARG A 38 -4.87 8.04 4.75
CA ARG A 38 -5.93 7.90 3.75
C ARG A 38 -7.00 6.90 4.13
N VAL A 39 -6.65 5.83 4.84
CA VAL A 39 -7.64 4.82 5.25
C VAL A 39 -8.75 5.43 6.11
N PRO A 40 -8.47 6.24 7.16
CA PRO A 40 -9.52 6.91 7.93
C PRO A 40 -10.39 7.84 7.08
N GLU A 41 -9.80 8.53 6.11
CA GLU A 41 -10.54 9.43 5.22
C GLU A 41 -11.47 8.68 4.26
N ILE A 42 -11.03 7.54 3.74
CA ILE A 42 -11.90 6.64 2.95
C ILE A 42 -13.03 6.12 3.82
N PHE A 43 -12.75 5.75 5.08
CA PHE A 43 -13.76 5.31 6.04
C PHE A 43 -14.87 6.34 6.26
N LYS A 44 -14.50 7.61 6.44
CA LYS A 44 -15.45 8.73 6.59
C LYS A 44 -16.33 8.86 5.34
N LYS A 45 -15.71 8.91 4.16
CA LYS A 45 -16.43 9.04 2.88
C LYS A 45 -17.35 7.85 2.61
N MET A 46 -16.90 6.63 2.88
CA MET A 46 -17.72 5.43 2.74
C MET A 46 -18.91 5.41 3.70
N SER A 47 -18.76 5.95 4.91
CA SER A 47 -19.87 6.05 5.86
C SER A 47 -20.98 6.98 5.35
N ALA A 48 -20.63 8.02 4.59
CA ALA A 48 -21.59 8.89 3.92
C ALA A 48 -22.33 8.23 2.74
N LEU A 49 -21.89 7.05 2.27
CA LEU A 49 -22.56 6.30 1.20
C LEU A 49 -23.77 5.49 1.70
N LYS A 50 -23.99 5.41 3.01
CA LYS A 50 -25.12 4.66 3.59
C LYS A 50 -26.46 5.28 3.15
N ILE A 51 -27.45 4.41 3.00
CA ILE A 51 -28.84 4.79 2.71
C ILE A 51 -29.52 5.27 4.01
N ASP A 52 -29.02 6.34 4.61
CA ASP A 52 -29.62 6.91 5.83
C ASP A 52 -29.72 8.44 5.74
N GLY A 53 -30.54 8.90 4.79
CA GLY A 53 -31.03 10.29 4.76
C GLY A 53 -30.20 11.35 4.02
N GLY A 54 -29.01 11.03 3.50
CA GLY A 54 -28.18 11.99 2.75
C GLY A 54 -28.65 12.27 1.31
N GLU A 55 -28.52 13.52 0.84
CA GLU A 55 -28.82 13.91 -0.54
C GLU A 55 -28.00 13.09 -1.55
N THR A 56 -28.61 12.71 -2.68
CA THR A 56 -27.95 11.93 -3.75
C THR A 56 -26.70 12.61 -4.29
N SER A 57 -26.68 13.94 -4.38
CA SER A 57 -25.50 14.71 -4.81
C SER A 57 -24.31 14.52 -3.86
N SER A 58 -24.53 14.68 -2.56
CA SER A 58 -23.51 14.51 -1.52
C SER A 58 -22.89 13.10 -1.53
N ARG A 59 -23.72 12.07 -1.73
CA ARG A 59 -23.25 10.68 -1.86
C ARG A 59 -22.36 10.45 -3.07
N MET A 60 -22.67 11.10 -4.20
CA MET A 60 -21.84 11.01 -5.40
C MET A 60 -20.50 11.72 -5.23
N THR A 61 -20.46 12.87 -4.54
CA THR A 61 -19.20 13.54 -4.18
C THR A 61 -18.35 12.67 -3.25
N ALA A 62 -18.96 12.06 -2.22
CA ALA A 62 -18.25 11.15 -1.33
C ALA A 62 -17.69 9.91 -2.06
N LEU A 63 -18.44 9.39 -3.03
CA LEU A 63 -18.03 8.27 -3.86
C LEU A 63 -16.85 8.63 -4.78
N GLN A 64 -16.91 9.80 -5.45
CA GLN A 64 -15.81 10.30 -6.28
C GLN A 64 -14.54 10.55 -5.46
N GLY A 65 -14.67 11.15 -4.26
CA GLY A 65 -13.54 11.32 -3.36
C GLY A 65 -12.94 9.98 -2.91
N SER A 66 -13.78 8.98 -2.63
CA SER A 66 -13.31 7.63 -2.30
C SER A 66 -12.57 6.97 -3.46
N LEU A 67 -13.04 7.14 -4.71
CA LEU A 67 -12.36 6.65 -5.91
C LEU A 67 -10.97 7.26 -6.06
N GLN A 68 -10.84 8.58 -5.87
CA GLN A 68 -9.55 9.27 -5.96
C GLN A 68 -8.58 8.80 -4.87
N ASP A 69 -9.03 8.68 -3.63
CA ASP A 69 -8.18 8.20 -2.53
C ASP A 69 -7.72 6.75 -2.77
N VAL A 70 -8.61 5.86 -3.22
CA VAL A 70 -8.26 4.46 -3.53
C VAL A 70 -7.33 4.37 -4.74
N ALA A 71 -7.53 5.19 -5.76
CA ALA A 71 -6.63 5.26 -6.92
C ALA A 71 -5.22 5.70 -6.50
N ARG A 72 -5.11 6.67 -5.58
CA ARG A 72 -3.83 7.07 -4.99
C ARG A 72 -3.20 5.90 -4.23
N LEU A 73 -3.92 5.25 -3.33
CA LEU A 73 -3.39 4.10 -2.57
C LEU A 73 -2.87 2.97 -3.48
N ARG A 74 -3.53 2.74 -4.62
CA ARG A 74 -3.06 1.77 -5.63
C ARG A 74 -1.72 2.19 -6.25
N ILE A 75 -1.56 3.46 -6.60
CA ILE A 75 -0.30 3.99 -7.18
C ILE A 75 0.83 3.87 -6.16
N GLU A 76 0.59 4.26 -4.92
CA GLU A 76 1.59 4.20 -3.85
C GLU A 76 2.00 2.75 -3.56
N ALA A 77 1.02 1.83 -3.51
CA ALA A 77 1.30 0.39 -3.38
C ALA A 77 2.13 -0.16 -4.55
N GLN A 78 1.91 0.34 -5.77
CA GLN A 78 2.69 -0.03 -6.94
C GLN A 78 4.15 0.47 -6.83
N GLN A 79 4.36 1.69 -6.33
CA GLN A 79 5.69 2.28 -6.19
C GLN A 79 6.59 1.49 -5.22
N VAL A 80 6.01 0.94 -4.15
CA VAL A 80 6.73 0.10 -3.18
C VAL A 80 6.67 -1.40 -3.49
N ASN A 81 6.11 -1.77 -4.65
CA ASN A 81 5.93 -3.16 -5.08
C ASN A 81 5.14 -4.04 -4.09
N ALA A 82 4.20 -3.46 -3.34
CA ALA A 82 3.31 -4.17 -2.43
C ALA A 82 2.17 -4.85 -3.22
N GLY A 83 2.49 -5.96 -3.90
CA GLY A 83 1.57 -6.62 -4.84
C GLY A 83 0.20 -6.98 -4.24
N PHE A 84 0.15 -7.46 -2.99
CA PHE A 84 -1.10 -7.79 -2.31
C PHE A 84 -1.98 -6.54 -2.07
N ALA A 85 -1.38 -5.41 -1.68
CA ALA A 85 -2.07 -4.15 -1.47
C ALA A 85 -2.56 -3.58 -2.80
N MET A 86 -1.74 -3.63 -3.85
CA MET A 86 -2.11 -3.21 -5.20
C MET A 86 -3.34 -3.98 -5.72
N MET A 87 -3.37 -5.30 -5.55
CA MET A 87 -4.52 -6.13 -5.95
C MET A 87 -5.78 -5.75 -5.17
N PHE A 88 -5.66 -5.56 -3.86
CA PHE A 88 -6.80 -5.15 -3.03
C PHE A 88 -7.36 -3.79 -3.45
N PHE A 89 -6.52 -2.77 -3.61
CA PHE A 89 -6.98 -1.43 -4.01
C PHE A 89 -7.53 -1.41 -5.44
N THR A 90 -7.00 -2.25 -6.33
CA THR A 90 -7.59 -2.45 -7.67
C THR A 90 -9.02 -2.98 -7.56
N GLY A 91 -9.24 -4.04 -6.78
CA GLY A 91 -10.57 -4.61 -6.58
C GLY A 91 -11.55 -3.62 -5.93
N LEU A 92 -11.09 -2.86 -4.93
CA LEU A 92 -11.89 -1.81 -4.29
C LEU A 92 -12.25 -0.69 -5.27
N HIS A 93 -11.30 -0.22 -6.07
CA HIS A 93 -11.54 0.80 -7.09
C HIS A 93 -12.57 0.34 -8.12
N SER A 94 -12.45 -0.91 -8.60
CA SER A 94 -13.42 -1.51 -9.52
C SER A 94 -14.83 -1.57 -8.92
N LEU A 95 -14.96 -1.99 -7.65
CA LEU A 95 -16.24 -2.01 -6.95
C LEU A 95 -16.86 -0.61 -6.89
N LEU A 96 -16.09 0.40 -6.46
CA LEU A 96 -16.58 1.78 -6.33
C LEU A 96 -16.95 2.38 -7.71
N THR A 97 -16.23 2.01 -8.77
CA THR A 97 -16.51 2.45 -10.13
C THR A 97 -17.85 1.88 -10.62
N VAL A 98 -18.11 0.59 -10.37
CA VAL A 98 -19.40 -0.03 -10.72
C VAL A 98 -20.56 0.64 -9.97
N VAL A 99 -20.36 0.94 -8.68
CA VAL A 99 -21.34 1.68 -7.86
C VAL A 99 -21.63 3.06 -8.45
N ALA A 100 -20.59 3.78 -8.87
CA ALA A 100 -20.72 5.11 -9.47
C ALA A 100 -21.45 5.07 -10.82
N GLN A 101 -21.03 4.18 -11.72
CA GLN A 101 -21.57 4.09 -13.08
C GLN A 101 -23.02 3.60 -13.10
N ARG A 102 -23.34 2.59 -12.30
CA ARG A 102 -24.70 2.01 -12.25
C ARG A 102 -25.64 2.74 -11.30
N ARG A 103 -25.15 3.78 -10.61
CA ARG A 103 -25.89 4.54 -9.57
C ARG A 103 -26.53 3.61 -8.53
N VAL A 104 -25.84 2.52 -8.20
CA VAL A 104 -26.35 1.51 -7.27
C VAL A 104 -26.17 2.00 -5.84
N LEU A 105 -27.22 1.89 -5.04
CA LEU A 105 -27.10 2.12 -3.60
C LEU A 105 -26.54 0.87 -2.93
N LEU A 106 -25.46 1.03 -2.16
CA LEU A 106 -24.92 -0.05 -1.35
C LEU A 106 -25.71 -0.17 -0.05
N ALA A 107 -26.18 -1.37 0.25
CA ALA A 107 -26.74 -1.67 1.57
C ALA A 107 -25.70 -1.38 2.66
N ALA A 108 -26.14 -0.86 3.82
CA ALA A 108 -25.25 -0.47 4.92
C ALA A 108 -24.34 -1.62 5.37
N THR A 109 -24.84 -2.86 5.39
CA THR A 109 -24.07 -4.07 5.72
C THR A 109 -22.91 -4.33 4.75
N ARG A 110 -23.10 -4.01 3.46
CA ARG A 110 -22.04 -4.13 2.44
C ARG A 110 -20.98 -3.05 2.63
N VAL A 111 -21.39 -1.82 2.91
CA VAL A 111 -20.47 -0.71 3.22
C VAL A 111 -19.60 -1.06 4.43
N GLU A 112 -20.19 -1.57 5.52
CA GLU A 112 -19.42 -1.98 6.69
C GLU A 112 -18.51 -3.18 6.42
N SER A 113 -18.94 -4.13 5.59
CA SER A 113 -18.09 -5.26 5.18
C SER A 113 -16.85 -4.82 4.38
N VAL A 114 -16.99 -3.78 3.55
CA VAL A 114 -15.86 -3.22 2.80
C VAL A 114 -14.94 -2.43 3.73
N LYS A 115 -15.50 -1.63 4.64
CA LYS A 115 -14.74 -0.94 5.68
C LYS A 115 -13.93 -1.94 6.53
N ALA A 116 -14.55 -2.99 7.04
CA ALA A 116 -13.86 -4.02 7.82
C ALA A 116 -12.67 -4.63 7.05
N ARG A 117 -12.85 -4.96 5.77
CA ARG A 117 -11.76 -5.47 4.92
C ARG A 117 -10.65 -4.43 4.70
N LEU A 118 -11.01 -3.16 4.51
CA LEU A 118 -10.03 -2.07 4.38
C LEU A 118 -9.21 -1.90 5.67
N HIS A 119 -9.83 -2.03 6.85
CA HIS A 119 -9.11 -2.00 8.13
C HIS A 119 -8.13 -3.17 8.27
N VAL A 120 -8.58 -4.39 7.95
CA VAL A 120 -7.72 -5.58 7.94
C VAL A 120 -6.54 -5.39 6.99
N MET A 121 -6.79 -4.84 5.80
CA MET A 121 -5.72 -4.55 4.83
C MET A 121 -4.71 -3.52 5.37
N GLY A 122 -5.16 -2.47 6.06
CA GLY A 122 -4.24 -1.54 6.73
C GLY A 122 -3.35 -2.23 7.78
N GLY A 123 -3.89 -3.19 8.52
CA GLY A 123 -3.11 -4.03 9.43
C GLY A 123 -2.10 -4.93 8.70
N ALA A 124 -2.51 -5.56 7.60
CA ALA A 124 -1.64 -6.41 6.79
C ALA A 124 -0.47 -5.61 6.18
N ILE A 125 -0.72 -4.36 5.74
CA ILE A 125 0.34 -3.48 5.22
C ILE A 125 1.34 -3.12 6.32
N ARG A 126 0.88 -2.76 7.53
CA ARG A 126 1.76 -2.52 8.69
C ARG A 126 2.67 -3.71 8.98
N GLN A 127 2.10 -4.91 9.02
CA GLN A 127 2.86 -6.14 9.25
C GLN A 127 3.87 -6.42 8.13
N TRP A 128 3.48 -6.16 6.88
CA TRP A 128 4.37 -6.31 5.74
C TRP A 128 5.57 -5.36 5.80
N VAL A 129 5.37 -4.07 6.13
CA VAL A 129 6.46 -3.10 6.31
C VAL A 129 7.40 -3.54 7.43
N GLU A 130 6.86 -3.97 8.58
CA GLU A 130 7.72 -4.44 9.68
C GLU A 130 8.50 -5.70 9.33
N HIS A 131 7.89 -6.64 8.61
CA HIS A 131 8.59 -7.81 8.13
C HIS A 131 9.72 -7.43 7.16
N GLY A 132 9.46 -6.51 6.23
CA GLY A 132 10.47 -5.97 5.31
C GLY A 132 11.62 -5.31 6.08
N ARG A 133 11.32 -4.49 7.09
CA ARG A 133 12.34 -3.84 7.94
C ARG A 133 13.21 -4.88 8.64
N ALA A 134 12.61 -5.89 9.25
CA ALA A 134 13.33 -6.95 9.94
C ALA A 134 14.25 -7.75 8.99
N GLN A 135 13.77 -8.07 7.78
CA GLN A 135 14.57 -8.75 6.76
C GLN A 135 15.76 -7.90 6.33
N ARG A 136 15.56 -6.60 6.05
CA ARG A 136 16.64 -5.69 5.65
C ARG A 136 17.68 -5.52 6.75
N ALA A 137 17.25 -5.39 8.00
CA ALA A 137 18.16 -5.33 9.15
C ALA A 137 18.98 -6.63 9.31
N ALA A 138 18.40 -7.80 9.00
CA ALA A 138 19.14 -9.06 9.00
C ALA A 138 20.15 -9.15 7.84
N ILE A 139 19.80 -8.63 6.66
CA ILE A 139 20.72 -8.54 5.51
C ILE A 139 21.87 -7.57 5.81
N ASP A 140 21.60 -6.42 6.41
CA ASP A 140 22.62 -5.43 6.76
C ASP A 140 23.67 -6.00 7.72
N GLN A 141 23.28 -6.90 8.63
CA GLN A 141 24.19 -7.60 9.55
C GLN A 141 25.15 -8.57 8.86
N LEU A 142 24.87 -8.97 7.61
CA LEU A 142 25.76 -9.84 6.83
C LEU A 142 26.96 -9.09 6.26
N PHE A 143 26.91 -7.76 6.20
CA PHE A 143 28.04 -6.95 5.77
C PHE A 143 28.97 -6.66 6.95
N PRO A 144 30.29 -6.81 6.78
CA PRO A 144 31.23 -6.45 7.82
C PRO A 144 31.02 -4.97 8.18
N ALA A 145 30.81 -4.70 9.47
CA ALA A 145 30.83 -3.33 9.98
C ALA A 145 32.12 -2.67 9.48
N GLY A 146 31.98 -1.62 8.67
CA GLY A 146 33.10 -0.97 8.02
C GLY A 146 34.19 -0.67 9.04
N ARG A 147 35.34 -1.35 8.93
CA ARG A 147 36.59 -0.85 9.49
C ARG A 147 37.08 0.24 8.53
N SER A 148 36.75 1.48 8.84
CA SER A 148 37.59 2.66 8.59
C SER A 148 36.99 3.87 9.28
#